data_AF-A0A7S3HGQ3-F1
#
_entry.id   AF-A0A7S3HGQ3-F1
#
_cell.length_a   1.000
_cell.length_b   1.000
_cell.length_c   1.000
_cell.angle_alpha   90.00
_cell.angle_beta   90.00
_cell.angle_gamma   90.00
#
_symmetry.space_group_name_H-M   'P 1'
#
loop_
_entity.id
_entity.type
_entity.pdbx_description
1 polymer ?
#
loop_
_entity_poly.entity_id
_entity_poly.type
_entity_poly.pdbx_seq_one_letter_code
_entity_poly.pdbx_strand_id
1 'polypeptide(L)'
;INDRVIEANGMRGDAKKLMTVMKQSTVWTLMVQRPVEVEIVINRSGLIGMGIDLRYAPNGTSLMITEVDDGPFKDWNQCSGAAAQIQTCDRIIEVNGTRGSSQELLKA
;
A
#
# COMPACT_ATOMS: atom_id res chain seq x y z
N ILE A 1 11.68 4.13 -4.73
CA ILE A 1 10.85 2.91 -4.89
C ILE A 1 9.64 3.11 -3.97
N ASN A 2 8.41 2.79 -4.42
CA ASN A 2 7.11 3.04 -3.75
C ASN A 2 6.50 4.45 -3.87
N ASP A 3 7.19 5.41 -4.48
CA ASP A 3 6.61 6.69 -4.88
C ASP A 3 5.38 6.48 -5.80
N ARG A 4 4.29 7.19 -5.50
CA ARG A 4 3.06 7.14 -6.29
C ARG A 4 2.94 8.43 -7.11
N VAL A 5 2.94 8.32 -8.43
CA VAL A 5 2.56 9.45 -9.29
C VAL A 5 1.04 9.60 -9.21
N ILE A 6 0.57 10.75 -8.71
CA ILE A 6 -0.86 11.03 -8.51
C ILE A 6 -1.39 12.05 -9.53
N GLU A 7 -0.50 12.78 -10.20
CA GLU A 7 -0.83 13.70 -11.28
C GLU A 7 0.30 13.77 -12.30
N ALA A 8 -0.04 13.87 -13.58
CA ALA A 8 0.89 14.15 -14.67
C ALA A 8 0.30 15.23 -15.60
N ASN A 9 1.03 16.33 -15.80
CA ASN A 9 0.64 17.46 -16.64
C ASN A 9 -0.78 17.98 -16.35
N GLY A 10 -1.13 18.14 -15.07
CA GLY A 10 -2.46 18.59 -14.65
C GLY A 10 -3.53 17.49 -14.66
N MET A 11 -3.23 16.30 -15.19
CA MET A 11 -4.18 15.18 -15.21
C MET A 11 -4.03 14.28 -13.99
N ARG A 12 -5.14 14.01 -13.30
CA ARG A 12 -5.28 13.02 -12.23
C ARG A 12 -6.11 11.81 -12.67
N GLY A 13 -6.08 10.75 -11.87
CA GLY A 13 -6.96 9.59 -12.06
C GLY A 13 -6.18 8.28 -12.06
N ASP A 14 -6.72 7.28 -12.73
CA ASP A 14 -6.09 5.97 -12.80
C ASP A 14 -4.77 5.99 -13.60
N ALA A 15 -3.96 4.95 -13.41
CA ALA A 15 -2.66 4.81 -14.05
C ALA A 15 -2.75 4.84 -15.59
N LYS A 16 -3.84 4.36 -16.20
CA LYS A 16 -3.98 4.38 -17.67
C LYS A 16 -4.13 5.81 -18.17
N LYS A 17 -4.94 6.64 -17.50
CA LYS A 17 -5.08 8.06 -17.84
C LYS A 17 -3.76 8.81 -17.71
N LEU A 18 -3.05 8.60 -16.59
CA LEU A 18 -1.74 9.21 -16.37
C LEU A 18 -0.74 8.78 -17.46
N MET A 19 -0.68 7.47 -17.77
CA MET A 19 0.20 6.96 -18.83
C MET A 19 -0.13 7.52 -20.21
N THR A 20 -1.41 7.70 -20.54
CA THR A 20 -1.82 8.30 -21.82
C THR A 20 -1.27 9.71 -21.96
N VAL A 21 -1.42 10.55 -20.93
CA VAL A 21 -0.91 11.93 -20.94
C VAL A 21 0.62 11.96 -20.99
N MET A 22 1.28 11.10 -20.22
CA MET A 22 2.75 11.02 -20.21
C MET A 22 3.30 10.57 -21.58
N LYS A 23 2.64 9.65 -22.27
CA LYS A 23 3.06 9.21 -23.62
C LYS A 23 2.92 10.28 -24.70
N GLN A 24 2.09 11.29 -24.48
CA GLN A 24 1.81 12.36 -25.45
C GLN A 24 2.75 13.58 -25.31
N SER A 25 3.59 13.62 -24.28
CA SER A 25 4.50 14.73 -24.02
C SER A 25 5.92 14.24 -23.77
N THR A 26 6.91 15.02 -24.19
CA THR A 26 8.33 14.81 -23.88
C THR A 26 8.77 15.51 -22.59
N VAL A 27 7.95 16.45 -22.06
CA VAL A 27 8.18 17.16 -20.81
C VAL A 27 7.03 16.86 -19.84
N TRP A 28 7.37 16.45 -18.61
CA TRP A 28 6.40 16.07 -17.59
C TRP A 28 6.51 16.92 -16.33
N THR A 29 5.39 17.51 -15.93
CA THR A 29 5.15 18.05 -14.60
C THR A 29 4.40 17.00 -13.79
N LEU A 30 5.00 16.49 -12.72
CA LEU A 30 4.43 15.40 -11.92
C LEU A 30 4.10 15.87 -10.51
N MET A 31 2.98 15.41 -9.96
CA MET A 31 2.81 15.34 -8.50
C MET A 31 3.01 13.92 -8.02
N VAL A 32 3.87 13.79 -7.02
CA VAL A 32 4.29 12.52 -6.45
C VAL A 32 3.91 12.49 -4.97
N GLN A 33 3.27 11.42 -4.56
CA GLN A 33 3.03 11.09 -3.16
C GLN A 33 4.12 10.12 -2.70
N ARG A 34 4.91 10.54 -1.69
CA ARG A 34 5.94 9.70 -1.08
C ARG A 34 5.39 9.04 0.18
N PRO A 35 5.32 7.70 0.24
CA PRO A 35 4.89 7.01 1.44
C PRO A 35 5.94 7.10 2.56
N VAL A 36 5.48 7.07 3.80
CA VAL A 36 6.31 6.96 5.01
C VAL A 36 6.17 5.55 5.54
N GLU A 37 7.28 4.93 5.95
CA GLU A 37 7.23 3.63 6.62
C GLU A 37 6.71 3.82 8.05
N VAL A 38 5.74 2.99 8.43
CA VAL A 38 5.20 2.94 9.80
C VAL A 38 5.24 1.51 10.30
N GLU A 39 5.60 1.34 11.57
CA GLU A 39 5.54 0.06 12.25
C GLU A 39 4.22 -0.04 13.02
N ILE A 40 3.55 -1.17 12.90
CA ILE A 40 2.30 -1.46 13.60
C ILE A 40 2.37 -2.82 14.28
N VAL A 41 1.62 -2.99 15.37
CA VAL A 41 1.53 -4.26 16.09
C VAL A 41 0.09 -4.76 16.01
N ILE A 42 -0.10 -5.87 15.31
CA ILE A 42 -1.42 -6.48 15.11
C ILE A 42 -1.54 -7.74 15.97
N ASN A 43 -2.50 -7.75 16.89
CA ASN A 43 -2.83 -8.93 17.67
C ASN A 43 -3.81 -9.83 16.90
N ARG A 44 -3.42 -11.09 16.65
CA ARG A 44 -4.23 -12.07 15.90
C ARG A 44 -5.15 -12.94 16.78
N SER A 45 -5.18 -12.72 18.10
CA SER A 45 -5.83 -13.65 19.04
C SER A 45 -7.32 -13.83 18.77
N GLY A 46 -7.75 -15.07 18.47
CA GLY A 46 -9.15 -15.47 18.42
C GLY A 46 -9.89 -15.22 17.10
N LEU A 47 -9.20 -14.81 16.04
CA LEU A 47 -9.82 -14.43 14.76
C LEU A 47 -9.45 -15.38 13.62
N ILE A 48 -10.40 -15.58 12.69
CA ILE A 48 -10.28 -16.47 11.53
C ILE A 48 -9.44 -15.82 10.41
N GLY A 49 -9.32 -14.49 10.39
CA GLY A 49 -8.60 -13.76 9.34
C GLY A 49 -8.14 -12.37 9.80
N MET A 50 -7.40 -11.69 8.91
CA MET A 50 -6.80 -10.38 9.18
C MET A 50 -7.71 -9.19 8.81
N GLY A 51 -8.85 -9.42 8.15
CA GLY A 51 -9.74 -8.35 7.69
C GLY A 51 -9.09 -7.42 6.67
N ILE A 52 -8.22 -7.94 5.79
CA ILE A 52 -7.59 -7.17 4.72
C ILE A 52 -7.48 -8.01 3.44
N ASP A 53 -7.64 -7.35 2.31
CA ASP A 53 -7.32 -7.92 1.00
C ASP A 53 -5.98 -7.41 0.49
N LEU A 54 -5.22 -8.32 -0.12
CA LEU A 54 -3.87 -8.06 -0.59
C LEU A 54 -3.76 -8.27 -2.11
N ARG A 55 -3.13 -7.32 -2.78
CA ARG A 55 -2.67 -7.45 -4.16
C ARG A 55 -1.15 -7.37 -4.21
N TYR A 56 -0.54 -8.34 -4.86
CA TYR A 56 0.92 -8.42 -5.01
C TYR A 56 1.29 -9.09 -6.34
N ALA A 57 2.48 -8.77 -6.83
CA ALA A 57 3.06 -9.47 -7.97
C ALA A 57 3.85 -10.68 -7.46
N PRO A 58 3.89 -11.81 -8.19
CA PRO A 58 4.70 -12.97 -7.80
C PRO A 58 6.18 -12.66 -7.57
N ASN A 59 6.76 -11.63 -8.19
CA ASN A 59 8.14 -11.22 -7.93
C ASN A 59 8.22 -9.82 -7.30
N GLY A 60 7.10 -9.33 -6.74
CA GLY A 60 7.05 -8.04 -6.06
C GLY A 60 7.64 -8.14 -4.66
N THR A 61 8.08 -7.01 -4.11
CA THR A 61 8.71 -6.93 -2.78
C THR A 61 7.81 -6.27 -1.73
N SER A 62 6.49 -6.31 -1.95
CA SER A 62 5.51 -5.74 -1.03
C SER A 62 4.11 -6.29 -1.29
N LEU A 63 3.25 -6.26 -0.28
CA LEU A 63 1.84 -6.62 -0.37
C LEU A 63 1.00 -5.34 -0.28
N MET A 64 0.31 -4.97 -1.36
CA MET A 64 -0.54 -3.78 -1.37
C MET A 64 -1.90 -4.09 -0.77
N ILE A 65 -2.32 -3.31 0.21
CA ILE A 65 -3.64 -3.42 0.83
C ILE A 65 -4.67 -2.83 -0.15
N THR A 66 -5.62 -3.64 -0.58
CA THR A 66 -6.72 -3.20 -1.46
C THR A 66 -7.99 -2.89 -0.70
N GLU A 67 -8.18 -3.51 0.46
CA GLU A 67 -9.36 -3.35 1.31
C GLU A 67 -9.00 -3.56 2.78
N VAL A 68 -9.72 -2.87 3.67
CA VAL A 68 -9.61 -3.01 5.14
C VAL A 68 -11.02 -3.18 5.69
N ASP A 69 -11.33 -4.40 6.10
CA ASP A 69 -12.62 -4.85 6.62
C ASP A 69 -12.58 -5.07 8.13
N ASP A 70 -13.67 -5.60 8.68
CA ASP A 70 -13.73 -6.01 10.08
C ASP A 70 -12.63 -7.01 10.43
N GLY A 71 -11.81 -6.63 11.41
CA GLY A 71 -10.65 -7.40 11.84
C GLY A 71 -9.56 -6.53 12.46
N PRO A 72 -8.40 -7.14 12.76
CA PRO A 72 -7.37 -6.50 13.58
C PRO A 72 -6.79 -5.20 13.00
N PHE A 73 -6.77 -5.05 11.67
CA PHE A 73 -6.32 -3.81 11.03
C PHE A 73 -7.30 -2.66 11.22
N LYS A 74 -8.61 -2.94 11.20
CA LYS A 74 -9.64 -1.95 11.52
C LYS A 74 -9.61 -1.59 13.00
N ASP A 75 -9.42 -2.57 13.88
CA ASP A 75 -9.27 -2.34 15.33
C ASP A 75 -8.04 -1.47 15.62
N TRP A 76 -6.92 -1.72 14.95
CA TRP A 76 -5.74 -0.86 14.99
C TRP A 76 -6.06 0.58 14.56
N ASN A 77 -6.76 0.76 13.44
CA ASN A 77 -7.14 2.08 12.93
C ASN A 77 -8.03 2.87 13.90
N GLN A 78 -8.88 2.20 14.68
CA GLN A 78 -9.74 2.84 15.68
C GLN A 78 -8.96 3.33 16.90
N CYS A 79 -7.85 2.67 17.24
CA CYS A 79 -7.03 3.01 18.40
C CYS A 79 -5.80 3.87 18.05
N SER A 80 -5.46 4.00 16.77
CA SER A 80 -4.26 4.72 16.32
C SER A 80 -4.53 6.19 15.97
N GLY A 81 -3.49 7.01 16.06
CA GLY A 81 -3.52 8.39 15.56
C GLY A 81 -3.54 8.42 14.03
N ALA A 82 -4.05 9.51 13.45
CA ALA A 82 -4.25 9.65 12.01
C ALA A 82 -3.00 9.36 11.14
N ALA A 83 -1.78 9.61 11.66
CA ALA A 83 -0.54 9.34 10.94
C ALA A 83 -0.13 7.86 10.89
N ALA A 84 -0.72 7.01 11.74
CA ALA A 84 -0.42 5.58 11.83
C ALA A 84 -1.61 4.69 11.38
N GLN A 85 -2.69 5.31 10.91
CA GLN A 85 -3.82 4.59 10.32
C GLN A 85 -3.39 3.95 9.00
N ILE A 86 -3.74 2.69 8.84
CA ILE A 86 -3.52 1.90 7.64
C ILE A 86 -4.67 2.12 6.67
N GLN A 87 -4.34 2.44 5.42
CA GLN A 87 -5.30 2.76 4.38
C GLN A 87 -5.13 1.87 3.15
N THR A 88 -6.11 1.93 2.26
CA THR A 88 -5.97 1.32 0.94
C THR A 88 -4.79 1.94 0.19
N CYS A 89 -4.13 1.12 -0.64
CA CYS A 89 -2.89 1.43 -1.35
C CYS A 89 -1.62 1.53 -0.48
N ASP A 90 -1.72 1.37 0.84
CA ASP A 90 -0.54 1.13 1.67
C ASP A 90 0.06 -0.24 1.38
N ARG A 91 1.34 -0.38 1.70
CA ARG A 91 2.14 -1.54 1.33
C ARG A 91 2.79 -2.13 2.56
N ILE A 92 2.50 -3.40 2.80
CA ILE A 92 3.25 -4.21 3.75
C ILE A 92 4.58 -4.57 3.07
N ILE A 93 5.66 -4.05 3.63
CA ILE A 93 7.04 -4.23 3.12
C ILE A 93 7.86 -5.15 4.02
N GLU A 94 7.37 -5.41 5.22
CA GLU A 94 8.02 -6.20 6.25
C GLU A 94 6.97 -6.88 7.13
N VAL A 95 7.19 -8.14 7.49
CA VAL A 95 6.36 -8.90 8.44
C VAL A 95 7.30 -9.61 9.41
N ASN A 96 7.17 -9.33 10.71
CA ASN A 96 7.95 -9.98 11.77
C ASN A 96 9.48 -10.00 11.51
N GLY A 97 10.05 -8.90 11.00
CA GLY A 97 11.48 -8.81 10.67
C GLY A 97 11.86 -9.35 9.28
N THR A 98 10.91 -9.94 8.55
CA THR A 98 11.13 -10.48 7.20
C THR A 98 10.81 -9.42 6.16
N ARG A 99 11.81 -8.99 5.40
CA ARG A 99 11.67 -8.25 4.13
C ARG A 99 12.05 -9.16 2.97
N GLY A 100 11.48 -8.93 1.78
CA GLY A 100 11.83 -9.73 0.61
C GLY A 100 10.72 -9.79 -0.42
N SER A 101 10.64 -10.91 -1.12
CA SER A 101 9.57 -11.23 -2.07
C SER A 101 8.21 -11.32 -1.36
N SER A 102 7.15 -11.14 -2.14
CA SER A 102 5.77 -11.23 -1.64
C SER A 102 5.49 -12.62 -1.04
N GLN A 103 6.11 -13.68 -1.56
CA GLN A 103 6.01 -15.03 -1.01
C GLN A 103 6.70 -15.18 0.34
N GLU A 104 7.84 -14.52 0.55
CA GLU A 104 8.51 -14.52 1.85
C GLU A 104 7.66 -13.77 2.88
N LEU A 105 7.12 -12.60 2.50
CA LEU A 105 6.23 -11.81 3.35
C LEU A 105 4.96 -12.57 3.76
N LEU A 106 4.38 -13.37 2.87
CA LEU A 106 3.18 -14.17 3.16
C LEU A 106 3.45 -15.39 4.06
N LYS A 107 4.70 -15.83 4.17
CA LYS A 107 5.09 -17.01 4.97
C LYS A 107 5.62 -16.64 6.37
N ALA A 108 5.86 -15.36 6.63
CA ALA A 108 6.36 -14.82 7.90
C ALA A 108 5.25 -14.65 8.96
#